data_AF-A0A379FKJ9-F1
#
_entry.id   AF-A0A379FKJ9-F1
#
_cell.length_a   1.000
_cell.length_b   1.000
_cell.length_c   1.000
_cell.angle_alpha   90.00
_cell.angle_beta   90.00
_cell.angle_gamma   90.00
#
_symmetry.space_group_name_H-M   'P 1'
#
loop_
_entity.id
_entity.type
_entity.pdbx_description
1 polymer ?
#
loop_
_entity_poly.entity_id
_entity_poly.type
_entity_poly.pdbx_seq_one_letter_code
_entity_poly.pdbx_strand_id
1 'polypeptide(L)'
;MQDISEHYHQFISLFRPLALLLKENTDTQISPEHCFQLRLLLIHFYRRVTLKDPLLPDELLPAQWEGHIARHLCTNIYQRIDQAATQYVSEQCETTVGELPQPSSAYYRRFGGVLRDIAA
;
A
#
# COMPACT_ATOMS: atom_id res chain seq x y z
N MET A 1 23.47 7.47 11.76
CA MET A 1 22.52 6.62 11.01
C MET A 1 21.39 6.32 11.97
N GLN A 2 20.17 6.81 11.71
CA GLN A 2 18.99 6.34 12.45
C GLN A 2 18.84 4.84 12.23
N ASP A 3 18.43 4.11 13.26
CA ASP A 3 18.19 2.67 13.18
C ASP A 3 17.01 2.42 12.24
N ILE A 4 17.20 1.56 11.23
CA ILE A 4 16.14 1.17 10.29
C ILE A 4 14.91 0.60 11.03
N SER A 5 15.12 -0.01 12.20
CA SER A 5 14.06 -0.44 13.11
C SER A 5 13.19 0.74 13.54
N GLU A 6 13.77 1.90 13.85
CA GLU A 6 13.02 3.10 14.26
C GLU A 6 12.15 3.62 13.11
N HIS A 7 12.64 3.56 11.86
CA HIS A 7 11.84 3.95 10.69
C HIS A 7 10.66 3.00 10.47
N TYR A 8 10.85 1.70 10.67
CA TYR A 8 9.74 0.74 10.64
C TYR A 8 8.75 0.99 11.77
N HIS A 9 9.23 1.28 12.98
CA HIS A 9 8.38 1.57 14.14
C HIS A 9 7.48 2.79 13.89
N GLN A 10 8.06 3.86 13.33
CA GLN A 10 7.33 5.08 12.96
C GLN A 10 6.27 4.79 11.90
N PHE A 11 6.61 4.02 10.86
CA PHE A 11 5.65 3.59 9.85
C PHE A 11 4.50 2.81 10.47
N ILE A 12 4.79 1.80 11.30
CA ILE A 12 3.77 0.96 11.95
C ILE A 12 2.85 1.80 12.83
N SER A 13 3.42 2.74 13.61
CA SER A 13 2.67 3.60 14.52
C SER A 13 1.70 4.52 13.77
N LEU A 14 2.10 5.06 12.62
CA LEU A 14 1.25 5.91 11.79
C LEU A 14 0.13 5.13 11.10
N PHE A 15 0.40 3.93 10.61
CA PHE A 15 -0.52 3.21 9.73
C PHE A 15 -1.39 2.16 10.44
N ARG A 16 -1.07 1.74 11.67
CA ARG A 16 -1.93 0.83 12.46
C ARG A 16 -3.33 1.40 12.71
N PRO A 17 -3.50 2.65 13.19
CA PRO A 17 -4.81 3.23 13.39
C PRO A 17 -5.62 3.29 12.09
N LEU A 18 -4.96 3.64 10.99
CA LEU A 18 -5.59 3.65 9.66
C LEU A 18 -6.11 2.26 9.26
N ALA A 19 -5.30 1.21 9.46
CA ALA A 19 -5.73 -0.15 9.14
C ALA A 19 -6.98 -0.59 9.94
N LEU A 20 -7.09 -0.17 11.20
CA LEU A 20 -8.28 -0.42 12.03
C LEU A 20 -9.49 0.34 11.47
N LEU A 21 -9.34 1.64 11.19
CA LEU A 21 -10.41 2.45 10.61
C LEU A 21 -10.90 1.87 9.26
N LEU A 22 -9.99 1.48 8.37
CA LEU A 22 -10.36 0.89 7.07
C LEU A 22 -11.05 -0.47 7.19
N LYS A 23 -10.82 -1.20 8.29
CA LYS A 23 -11.48 -2.47 8.58
C LYS A 23 -12.90 -2.27 9.12
N GLU A 24 -13.11 -1.21 9.89
CA GLU A 24 -14.40 -0.87 10.49
C GLU A 24 -15.36 -0.17 9.53
N ASN A 25 -14.83 0.52 8.52
CA ASN A 25 -15.62 1.30 7.56
C ASN A 25 -15.91 0.51 6.27
N THR A 26 -17.15 0.64 5.79
CA THR A 26 -17.58 0.09 4.50
C THR A 26 -17.17 1.00 3.33
N ASP A 27 -17.27 0.50 2.11
CA ASP A 27 -16.90 1.25 0.90
C ASP A 27 -17.75 2.51 0.66
N THR A 28 -18.95 2.59 1.25
CA THR A 28 -19.78 3.80 1.18
C THR A 28 -19.26 4.93 2.08
N GLN A 29 -18.37 4.63 3.03
CA GLN A 29 -17.84 5.61 3.99
C GLN A 29 -16.48 6.17 3.58
N ILE A 30 -15.78 5.53 2.64
CA ILE A 30 -14.44 5.94 2.19
C ILE A 30 -14.49 6.17 0.68
N SER A 31 -14.39 7.44 0.26
CA SER A 31 -14.47 7.80 -1.15
C SER A 31 -13.28 7.25 -1.96
N PRO A 32 -13.46 7.00 -3.28
CA PRO A 32 -12.36 6.67 -4.20
C PRO A 32 -11.19 7.65 -4.14
N GLU A 33 -11.47 8.95 -4.00
CA GLU A 33 -10.44 10.00 -3.84
C GLU A 33 -9.60 9.78 -2.58
N HIS A 34 -10.23 9.54 -1.43
CA HIS A 34 -9.51 9.26 -0.19
C HIS A 34 -8.68 7.98 -0.32
N CYS A 35 -9.22 6.93 -0.94
CA CYS A 35 -8.46 5.71 -1.23
C CYS A 35 -7.20 6.00 -2.08
N PHE A 36 -7.31 6.87 -3.09
CA PHE A 36 -6.16 7.31 -3.88
C PHE A 36 -5.11 8.07 -3.04
N GLN A 37 -5.54 9.04 -2.24
CA GLN A 37 -4.65 9.82 -1.35
C GLN A 37 -3.95 8.91 -0.33
N LEU A 38 -4.70 8.00 0.29
CA LEU A 38 -4.16 7.01 1.23
C LEU A 38 -3.15 6.08 0.56
N ARG A 39 -3.43 5.61 -0.67
CA ARG A 39 -2.49 4.77 -1.44
C ARG A 39 -1.18 5.50 -1.72
N LEU A 40 -1.27 6.78 -2.10
CA LEU A 40 -0.08 7.62 -2.33
C LEU A 40 0.76 7.75 -1.05
N LEU A 41 0.13 8.12 0.07
CA LEU A 41 0.82 8.28 1.35
C LEU A 41 1.40 6.95 1.84
N LEU A 42 0.64 5.87 1.82
CA LEU A 42 1.09 4.53 2.22
C LEU A 42 2.36 4.12 1.47
N ILE A 43 2.34 4.19 0.14
CA ILE A 43 3.46 3.76 -0.69
C ILE A 43 4.64 4.72 -0.56
N HIS A 44 4.39 6.02 -0.41
CA HIS A 44 5.45 7.01 -0.17
C HIS A 44 6.21 6.70 1.13
N PHE A 45 5.49 6.56 2.24
CA PHE A 45 6.11 6.31 3.54
C PHE A 45 6.76 4.92 3.60
N TYR A 46 6.13 3.89 3.04
CA TYR A 46 6.70 2.54 3.00
C TYR A 46 8.02 2.51 2.22
N ARG A 47 8.05 3.10 1.01
CA ARG A 47 9.27 3.16 0.17
C ARG A 47 10.41 3.90 0.84
N ARG A 48 10.14 4.95 1.62
CA ARG A 48 11.19 5.69 2.35
C ARG A 48 11.94 4.82 3.36
N VAL A 49 11.28 3.83 3.93
CA VAL A 49 11.90 2.87 4.85
C VAL A 49 12.59 1.75 4.06
N THR A 50 11.86 1.10 3.14
CA THR A 50 12.40 -0.08 2.42
C THR A 50 13.59 0.23 1.53
N LEU A 51 13.69 1.45 0.97
CA LEU A 51 14.85 1.84 0.15
C LEU A 51 16.14 2.00 0.96
N LYS A 52 16.03 2.11 2.29
CA LYS A 52 17.18 2.17 3.21
C LYS A 52 17.47 0.82 3.85
N ASP A 53 16.60 -0.16 3.68
CA ASP A 53 16.74 -1.49 4.24
C ASP A 53 17.79 -2.28 3.43
N PRO A 54 18.86 -2.80 4.06
CA PRO A 54 19.89 -3.60 3.38
C PRO A 54 19.40 -4.98 2.91
N LEU A 55 18.16 -5.39 3.24
CA LEU A 55 17.57 -6.68 2.87
C LEU A 55 18.44 -7.87 3.32
N LEU A 56 18.86 -7.84 4.58
CA LEU A 56 19.61 -8.94 5.18
C LEU A 56 18.79 -10.24 5.13
N PRO A 57 19.45 -11.40 4.94
CA PRO A 57 18.83 -12.70 5.14
C PRO A 57 18.17 -12.82 6.52
N ASP A 58 17.08 -13.59 6.60
CA ASP A 58 16.28 -13.73 7.82
C ASP A 58 17.11 -14.27 9.01
N GLU A 59 18.16 -15.06 8.75
CA GLU A 59 19.05 -15.59 9.78
C GLU A 59 19.88 -14.50 10.49
N LEU A 60 20.01 -13.32 9.88
CA LEU A 60 20.72 -12.17 10.43
C LEU A 60 19.78 -11.12 11.03
N LEU A 61 18.47 -11.32 10.92
CA LEU A 61 17.48 -10.40 11.46
C LEU A 61 17.16 -10.71 12.93
N PRO A 62 16.79 -9.69 13.73
CA PRO A 62 16.21 -9.93 15.06
C PRO A 62 14.93 -10.77 14.95
N ALA A 63 14.68 -11.63 15.94
CA ALA A 63 13.51 -12.53 15.96
C ALA A 63 12.15 -11.82 15.77
N GLN A 64 12.06 -10.54 16.14
CA GLN A 64 10.84 -9.73 15.98
C GLN A 64 11.07 -8.54 15.04
N TRP A 65 11.69 -8.79 13.88
CA TRP A 65 11.98 -7.75 12.91
C TRP A 65 10.70 -7.02 12.44
N GLU A 66 10.64 -5.73 12.72
CA GLU A 66 9.47 -4.89 12.41
C GLU A 66 9.26 -4.72 10.90
N GLY A 67 10.26 -4.98 10.06
CA GLY A 67 10.11 -4.93 8.61
C GLY A 67 9.06 -5.92 8.09
N HIS A 68 8.92 -7.10 8.69
CA HIS A 68 7.86 -8.05 8.33
C HIS A 68 6.48 -7.52 8.71
N ILE A 69 6.36 -6.92 9.90
CA ILE A 69 5.11 -6.32 10.40
C ILE A 69 4.69 -5.16 9.51
N ALA A 70 5.63 -4.27 9.16
CA ALA A 70 5.41 -3.15 8.26
C ALA A 70 4.99 -3.62 6.86
N ARG A 71 5.62 -4.67 6.33
CA ARG A 71 5.22 -5.28 5.04
C ARG A 71 3.80 -5.81 5.07
N HIS A 72 3.44 -6.58 6.10
CA HIS A 72 2.08 -7.11 6.25
C HIS A 72 1.04 -5.99 6.38
N LEU A 73 1.33 -4.98 7.20
CA LEU A 73 0.46 -3.81 7.37
C LEU A 73 0.27 -3.06 6.03
N CYS A 74 1.36 -2.82 5.30
CA CYS A 74 1.31 -2.18 3.99
C CYS A 74 0.49 -3.00 2.99
N THR A 75 0.69 -4.31 2.91
CA THR A 75 -0.08 -5.20 2.03
C THR A 75 -1.57 -5.12 2.32
N ASN A 76 -1.97 -5.23 3.59
CA ASN A 76 -3.38 -5.25 3.98
C ASN A 76 -4.08 -3.93 3.64
N ILE A 77 -3.44 -2.78 3.96
CA ILE A 77 -4.01 -1.46 3.62
C ILE A 77 -4.07 -1.30 2.10
N TYR A 78 -3.00 -1.64 1.38
CA TYR A 78 -2.93 -1.51 -0.07
C TYR A 78 -4.06 -2.29 -0.75
N GLN A 79 -4.23 -3.57 -0.41
CA GLN A 79 -5.27 -4.42 -0.98
C GLN A 79 -6.68 -3.89 -0.68
N ARG A 80 -6.90 -3.35 0.53
CA ARG A 80 -8.20 -2.79 0.95
C ARG A 80 -8.63 -1.56 0.13
N ILE A 81 -7.69 -0.74 -0.33
CA ILE A 81 -7.98 0.53 -1.01
C ILE A 81 -7.71 0.48 -2.52
N ASP A 82 -7.11 -0.59 -3.03
CA ASP A 82 -6.55 -0.64 -4.39
C ASP A 82 -7.60 -0.38 -5.48
N GLN A 83 -8.76 -1.05 -5.40
CA GLN A 83 -9.81 -0.96 -6.40
C GLN A 83 -10.36 0.48 -6.50
N ALA A 84 -10.82 1.04 -5.38
CA ALA A 84 -11.36 2.40 -5.33
C ALA A 84 -10.30 3.46 -5.72
N ALA A 85 -9.06 3.29 -5.28
CA ALA A 85 -7.96 4.18 -5.68
C ALA A 85 -7.64 4.11 -7.17
N THR A 86 -7.80 2.93 -7.79
CA THR A 86 -7.59 2.74 -9.24
C THR A 86 -8.73 3.32 -10.03
N GLN A 87 -9.97 3.09 -9.60
CA GLN A 87 -11.17 3.71 -10.18
C GLN A 87 -11.02 5.24 -10.22
N TYR A 88 -10.65 5.87 -9.10
CA TYR A 88 -10.46 7.31 -9.05
C TYR A 88 -9.44 7.81 -10.09
N VAL A 89 -8.30 7.13 -10.24
CA VAL A 89 -7.31 7.51 -11.25
C VAL A 89 -7.86 7.36 -12.66
N SER A 90 -8.56 6.27 -12.96
CA SER A 90 -9.17 6.04 -14.27
C SER A 90 -10.24 7.09 -14.62
N GLU A 91 -10.99 7.58 -13.62
CA GLU A 91 -12.04 8.59 -13.83
C GLU A 91 -11.50 10.02 -13.93
N GLN A 92 -10.40 10.34 -13.23
CA GLN A 92 -9.89 11.70 -13.10
C GLN A 92 -8.69 12.02 -13.99
N CYS A 93 -8.08 11.02 -14.63
CA CYS A 93 -6.88 11.20 -15.43
C CYS A 93 -7.07 10.64 -16.84
N GLU A 94 -6.36 11.24 -17.78
CA GLU A 94 -6.32 10.81 -19.17
C GLU A 94 -4.89 10.81 -19.70
N THR A 95 -4.69 10.11 -20.81
CA THR A 95 -3.49 10.24 -21.64
C THR A 95 -3.65 11.40 -22.60
N THR A 96 -2.57 11.77 -23.30
CA THR A 96 -2.63 12.75 -24.39
C THR A 96 -3.50 12.32 -25.58
N VAL A 97 -3.98 11.06 -25.59
CA VAL A 97 -4.78 10.47 -26.68
C VAL A 97 -6.11 9.89 -26.20
N GLY A 98 -6.56 10.21 -24.97
CA GLY A 98 -7.84 9.77 -24.41
C GLY A 98 -7.69 8.98 -23.11
N GLU A 99 -8.69 8.15 -22.79
CA GLU A 99 -8.80 7.43 -21.50
C GLU A 99 -7.54 6.64 -21.12
N LEU A 100 -7.32 6.47 -19.81
CA LEU A 100 -6.22 5.67 -19.30
C LEU A 100 -6.39 4.19 -19.69
N PRO A 101 -5.31 3.51 -20.14
CA PRO A 101 -5.36 2.08 -20.37
C PRO A 101 -5.49 1.32 -19.04
N GLN A 102 -6.02 0.10 -19.14
CA GLN A 102 -6.04 -0.82 -18.00
C GLN A 102 -4.62 -1.06 -17.46
N PRO A 103 -4.44 -1.26 -16.14
CA PRO A 103 -3.14 -1.57 -15.56
C PRO A 103 -2.51 -2.82 -16.18
N SER A 104 -1.19 -2.82 -16.31
CA SER A 104 -0.44 -3.97 -16.83
C SER A 104 -0.51 -5.18 -15.89
N SER A 105 -0.23 -6.39 -16.39
CA SER A 105 -0.22 -7.61 -15.55
C SER A 105 0.71 -7.52 -14.33
N ALA A 106 1.80 -6.76 -14.42
CA ALA A 106 2.73 -6.53 -13.32
C ALA A 106 2.08 -5.75 -12.16
N TYR A 107 1.10 -4.90 -12.45
CA TYR A 107 0.32 -4.18 -11.44
C TYR A 107 -0.33 -5.16 -10.46
N TYR A 108 -0.99 -6.18 -11.00
CA TYR A 108 -1.76 -7.13 -10.22
C TYR A 108 -0.91 -8.10 -9.39
N ARG A 109 0.41 -8.17 -9.64
CA ARG A 109 1.36 -8.97 -8.85
C ARG A 109 1.89 -8.25 -7.61
N ARG A 110 1.57 -6.98 -7.42
CA ARG A 110 2.02 -6.20 -6.26
C ARG A 110 1.57 -6.87 -4.97
N PHE A 111 2.48 -6.92 -4.00
CA PHE A 111 2.26 -7.52 -2.67
C PHE A 111 1.72 -8.96 -2.68
N GLY A 112 2.08 -9.75 -3.70
CA GLY A 112 1.65 -11.15 -3.82
C GLY A 112 0.29 -11.34 -4.49
N GLY A 113 -0.34 -10.26 -4.96
CA GLY A 113 -1.65 -10.28 -5.61
C GLY A 113 -2.56 -9.19 -5.08
N VAL A 114 -3.23 -8.45 -5.96
CA VAL A 114 -4.45 -7.69 -5.60
C VAL A 114 -5.68 -8.46 -6.08
N LEU A 115 -6.74 -8.47 -5.26
CA LEU A 115 -7.99 -9.15 -5.59
C LEU A 115 -8.58 -8.54 -6.86
N ARG A 116 -8.97 -9.40 -7.80
CA ARG A 116 -9.80 -9.03 -8.95
C ARG A 116 -11.26 -9.19 -8.54
N ASP A 117 -12.07 -8.17 -8.73
CA ASP A 117 -13.39 -8.42 -9.29
C ASP A 117 -13.19 -8.53 -10.80
N ILE A 118 -13.05 -9.77 -11.30
CA ILE A 118 -13.12 -10.01 -12.75
C ILE A 118 -14.59 -9.84 -13.12
N ALA A 119 -15.01 -8.62 -13.43
CA ALA A 119 -16.15 -8.43 -14.30
C ALA A 119 -15.67 -8.82 -15.71
N ALA A 120 -16.00 -10.04 -16.11
CA ALA A 120 -15.99 -10.50 -17.50
C ALA A 120 -17.21 -9.93 -18.23
#